data_AF-A0A0K1Q4U9-F1
#
_entry.id   AF-A0A0K1Q4U9-F1
#
_cell.length_a   1.000
_cell.length_b   1.000
_cell.length_c   1.000
_cell.angle_alpha   90.00
_cell.angle_beta   90.00
_cell.angle_gamma   90.00
#
_symmetry.space_group_name_H-M   'P 1'
#
loop_
_entity.id
_entity.type
_entity.pdbx_description
1 polymer ?
#
loop_
_entity_poly.entity_id
_entity_poly.type
_entity_poly.pdbx_seq_one_letter_code
_entity_poly.pdbx_strand_id
1 'polypeptide(L)'
;MLNVLYCLLAAAENNLPGWHMFEDVQRVDYTLADRDGTAIDVRAYLPRGAHLVDDQELPDIVRFVCEKEPSRAPFTFENRRRGTRAVLDPSAGCQVRRAPR
;
A
#
# COMPACT_ATOMS: atom_id res chain seq x y z
N MET A 1 9.98 -24.03 -1.69
CA MET A 1 9.51 -24.81 -2.87
C MET A 1 8.06 -25.31 -2.72
N LEU A 2 7.57 -25.62 -1.51
CA LEU A 2 6.19 -26.11 -1.32
C LEU A 2 5.10 -25.13 -1.81
N ASN A 3 5.27 -23.83 -1.59
CA ASN A 3 4.25 -22.83 -1.95
C ASN A 3 3.98 -22.74 -3.47
N VAL A 4 4.97 -23.03 -4.31
CA VAL A 4 4.81 -22.99 -5.78
C VAL A 4 3.98 -24.19 -6.25
N LEU A 5 4.13 -25.35 -5.61
CA LEU A 5 3.33 -26.53 -5.94
C LEU A 5 1.85 -26.32 -5.58
N TYR A 6 1.58 -25.70 -4.44
CA TYR A 6 0.21 -25.35 -4.03
C TYR A 6 -0.46 -24.35 -4.98
N CYS A 7 0.28 -23.35 -5.46
CA CYS A 7 -0.24 -22.43 -6.47
C CYS A 7 -0.55 -23.13 -7.81
N LEU A 8 0.30 -24.08 -8.23
CA LEU A 8 0.07 -24.86 -9.45
C LEU A 8 -1.14 -25.80 -9.33
N LEU A 9 -1.32 -26.45 -8.18
CA LEU A 9 -2.49 -27.29 -7.89
C LEU A 9 -3.79 -26.46 -7.85
N ALA A 10 -3.78 -25.32 -7.16
CA ALA A 10 -4.95 -24.43 -7.08
C ALA A 10 -5.35 -23.84 -8.45
N ALA A 11 -4.37 -23.57 -9.32
CA ALA A 11 -4.61 -23.10 -10.68
C ALA A 11 -5.21 -24.19 -11.59
N ALA A 12 -4.79 -25.44 -11.42
CA ALA A 12 -5.33 -26.58 -12.17
C ALA A 12 -6.76 -26.95 -11.74
N GLU A 13 -7.09 -26.84 -10.45
CA GLU A 13 -8.41 -27.19 -9.92
C GLU A 13 -9.52 -26.20 -10.32
N ASN A 14 -9.16 -24.93 -10.57
CA ASN A 14 -10.12 -23.86 -10.90
C ASN A 14 -10.19 -23.49 -12.38
N ASN A 15 -9.42 -24.17 -13.26
CA ASN A 15 -9.35 -23.86 -14.69
C ASN A 15 -9.10 -22.37 -14.98
N LEU A 16 -8.35 -21.71 -14.11
CA LEU A 16 -8.08 -20.28 -14.22
C LEU A 16 -6.90 -20.11 -15.19
N PRO A 17 -7.05 -19.33 -16.28
CA PRO A 17 -5.94 -19.04 -17.16
C PRO A 17 -4.86 -18.33 -16.33
N GLY A 18 -3.74 -19.01 -16.08
CA GLY A 18 -2.62 -18.54 -15.23
C GLY A 18 -1.93 -17.23 -15.69
N TRP A 19 -2.49 -16.57 -16.69
CA TRP A 19 -2.07 -15.33 -17.32
C TRP A 19 -2.93 -14.14 -16.85
N HIS A 20 -4.20 -14.35 -16.48
CA HIS A 20 -5.05 -13.29 -15.92
C HIS A 20 -4.77 -12.99 -14.44
N MET A 21 -4.21 -13.93 -13.66
CA MET A 21 -3.86 -13.69 -12.25
C MET A 21 -2.82 -12.58 -12.04
N PHE A 22 -2.06 -12.21 -13.09
CA PHE A 22 -1.05 -11.16 -13.03
C PHE A 22 -1.45 -9.87 -13.76
N GLU A 23 -2.51 -9.90 -14.59
CA GLU A 23 -3.04 -8.71 -15.25
C GLU A 23 -3.83 -7.82 -14.29
N ASP A 24 -4.44 -8.40 -13.25
CA ASP A 24 -5.22 -7.67 -12.25
C ASP A 24 -4.39 -7.12 -11.08
N VAL A 25 -3.05 -7.24 -11.13
CA VAL A 25 -2.19 -6.56 -10.16
C VAL A 25 -2.23 -5.06 -10.47
N GLN A 26 -3.13 -4.36 -9.78
CA GLN A 26 -3.32 -2.94 -9.99
C GLN A 26 -2.03 -2.19 -9.69
N ARG A 27 -1.60 -1.42 -10.69
CA ARG A 27 -0.44 -0.55 -10.56
C ARG A 27 -0.83 0.67 -9.72
N VAL A 28 -0.68 0.55 -8.41
CA VAL A 28 -0.96 1.63 -7.45
C VAL A 28 0.07 2.75 -7.64
N ASP A 29 -0.39 3.93 -8.03
CA ASP A 29 0.45 5.15 -8.14
C ASP A 29 0.18 6.05 -6.93
N TYR A 30 1.15 6.09 -6.01
CA TYR A 30 1.09 6.87 -4.78
C TYR A 30 2.47 7.42 -4.40
N THR A 31 2.45 8.48 -3.58
CA THR A 31 3.64 9.02 -2.94
C THR A 31 3.37 9.23 -1.46
N LEU A 32 4.31 8.82 -0.62
CA LEU A 32 4.35 9.14 0.81
C LEU A 32 5.65 9.89 1.08
N ALA A 33 5.58 11.05 1.71
CA ALA A 33 6.75 11.85 2.09
C ALA A 33 6.70 12.21 3.57
N ASP A 34 7.85 12.25 4.24
CA ASP A 34 7.97 12.79 5.60
C ASP A 34 7.97 14.32 5.62
N ARG A 35 8.09 14.88 6.83
CA ARG A 35 8.14 16.33 7.06
C ARG A 35 9.28 17.04 6.31
N ASP A 36 10.36 16.33 6.05
CA ASP A 36 11.57 16.84 5.40
C ASP A 36 11.45 16.72 3.86
N GLY A 37 10.32 16.20 3.36
CA GLY A 37 10.06 15.98 1.93
C GLY A 37 10.72 14.70 1.40
N THR A 38 11.27 13.85 2.28
CA THR A 38 11.90 12.59 1.87
C THR A 38 10.84 11.57 1.53
N ALA A 39 10.92 11.00 0.32
CA ALA A 39 10.02 9.93 -0.10
C ALA A 39 10.22 8.67 0.76
N ILE A 40 9.12 8.10 1.23
CA ILE A 40 9.09 6.87 2.02
C ILE A 40 8.58 5.74 1.13
N ASP A 41 9.40 4.72 0.96
CA ASP A 41 8.95 3.47 0.37
C ASP A 41 8.22 2.63 1.42
N VAL A 42 6.88 2.63 1.39
CA VAL A 42 6.06 1.83 2.29
C VAL A 42 6.33 0.32 2.16
N ARG A 43 6.92 -0.15 1.05
CA ARG A 43 7.29 -1.57 0.88
C ARG A 43 8.35 -2.02 1.89
N ALA A 44 9.16 -1.09 2.41
CA ALA A 44 10.12 -1.38 3.47
C ALA A 44 9.46 -1.80 4.79
N TYR A 45 8.18 -1.44 5.00
CA TYR A 45 7.40 -1.75 6.20
C TYR A 45 6.53 -3.01 6.03
N LEU A 46 6.51 -3.58 4.83
CA LEU A 46 5.75 -4.79 4.54
C LEU A 46 6.64 -6.04 4.68
N PRO A 47 6.06 -7.22 5.01
CA PRO A 47 6.80 -8.48 5.00
C PRO A 47 7.45 -8.77 3.65
N ARG A 48 8.61 -9.43 3.65
CA ARG A 48 9.29 -9.85 2.40
C ARG A 48 8.35 -10.75 1.58
N GLY A 49 7.88 -10.25 0.43
CA GLY A 49 6.95 -10.96 -0.46
C GLY A 49 5.49 -10.48 -0.39
N ALA A 50 5.17 -9.54 0.49
CA ALA A 50 3.88 -8.85 0.45
C ALA A 50 3.85 -7.88 -0.73
N HIS A 51 2.84 -8.03 -1.58
CA HIS A 51 2.55 -7.11 -2.67
C HIS A 51 1.35 -6.25 -2.26
N LEU A 52 1.41 -4.96 -2.55
CA LEU A 52 0.23 -4.09 -2.50
C LEU A 52 -0.67 -4.51 -3.67
N VAL A 53 -1.79 -5.18 -3.36
CA VAL A 53 -2.70 -5.70 -4.37
C VAL A 53 -3.81 -4.70 -4.68
N ASP A 54 -4.24 -3.90 -3.69
CA ASP A 54 -5.36 -2.95 -3.85
C ASP A 54 -5.03 -1.56 -3.27
N ASP A 55 -5.49 -0.51 -3.98
CA ASP A 55 -5.58 0.87 -3.52
C ASP A 55 -6.33 1.02 -2.18
N GLN A 56 -7.21 0.07 -1.85
CA GLN A 56 -7.98 0.07 -0.60
C GLN A 56 -7.13 -0.18 0.65
N GLU A 57 -6.03 -0.93 0.54
CA GLU A 57 -5.17 -1.27 1.68
C GLU A 57 -4.13 -0.16 1.98
N LEU A 58 -3.91 0.75 1.03
CA LEU A 58 -2.93 1.83 1.19
C LEU A 58 -3.16 2.74 2.39
N PRO A 59 -4.39 3.22 2.67
CA PRO A 59 -4.63 4.07 3.82
C PRO A 59 -4.23 3.41 5.14
N ASP A 60 -4.44 2.10 5.28
CA ASP A 60 -4.08 1.35 6.49
C ASP A 60 -2.55 1.22 6.63
N ILE A 61 -1.85 0.99 5.52
CA ILE A 61 -0.38 0.91 5.51
C ILE A 61 0.25 2.28 5.81
N VAL A 62 -0.30 3.34 5.24
CA VAL A 62 0.18 4.71 5.48
C VAL A 62 -0.08 5.13 6.94
N ARG A 63 -1.23 4.73 7.52
CA ARG A 63 -1.49 4.89 8.96
C ARG A 63 -0.44 4.15 9.79
N PHE A 64 -0.15 2.89 9.45
CA PHE A 64 0.85 2.09 10.16
C PHE A 64 2.24 2.74 10.15
N VAL A 65 2.68 3.27 9.00
CA VAL A 65 3.96 3.98 8.90
C VAL A 65 3.97 5.22 9.81
N CYS A 66 2.89 5.99 9.82
CA CYS A 66 2.75 7.16 10.69
C CYS A 66 2.81 6.80 12.19
N GLU A 67 2.18 5.69 12.59
CA GLU A 67 2.21 5.18 13.96
C GLU A 67 3.58 4.63 14.36
N LYS A 68 4.32 4.03 13.42
CA LYS A 68 5.65 3.45 13.67
C LYS A 68 6.75 4.48 13.73
N GLU A 69 6.65 5.56 12.97
CA GLU A 69 7.70 6.59 12.90
C GLU A 69 7.18 8.00 13.27
N PRO A 70 6.67 8.19 14.50
CA PRO A 70 6.06 9.45 14.90
C PRO A 70 7.05 10.63 14.86
N SER A 71 8.36 10.38 14.93
CA SER A 71 9.41 11.41 14.88
C SER A 71 9.59 12.05 13.50
N ARG A 72 9.13 11.40 12.43
CA ARG A 72 9.23 11.89 11.03
C ARG A 72 7.96 12.59 10.55
N ALA A 73 6.91 12.59 11.37
CA ALA A 73 5.69 13.31 11.10
C ALA A 73 5.91 14.84 11.02
N PRO A 74 5.04 15.58 10.31
CA PRO A 74 3.87 15.11 9.58
C PRO A 74 4.21 14.41 8.26
N PHE A 75 3.39 13.44 7.85
CA PHE A 75 3.54 12.73 6.58
C PHE A 75 2.55 13.26 5.54
N THR A 76 3.01 13.45 4.31
CA THR A 76 2.14 13.80 3.17
C THR A 76 1.91 12.56 2.32
N PHE A 77 0.66 12.14 2.22
CA PHE A 77 0.22 11.05 1.36
C PHE A 77 -0.55 11.59 0.15
N GLU A 78 -0.25 11.06 -1.03
CA GLU A 78 -0.98 11.32 -2.25
C GLU A 78 -1.22 10.00 -2.99
N ASN A 79 -2.49 9.69 -3.27
CA ASN A 79 -2.89 8.65 -4.20
C ASN A 79 -3.41 9.32 -5.47
N ARG A 80 -2.65 9.20 -6.55
CA ARG A 80 -2.94 9.89 -7.82
C ARG A 80 -4.14 9.29 -8.55
N ARG A 81 -4.33 7.97 -8.46
CA ARG A 81 -5.49 7.29 -9.07
C ARG A 81 -6.81 7.76 -8.48
N ARG A 82 -6.86 7.96 -7.17
CA ARG A 82 -8.07 8.41 -6.46
C ARG A 82 -8.13 9.93 -6.24
N GLY A 83 -7.14 10.67 -6.72
CA GLY A 83 -7.00 12.12 -6.46
C GLY A 83 -7.03 12.46 -4.96
N THR A 84 -6.59 11.54 -4.11
CA THR A 84 -6.68 11.70 -2.65
C THR A 84 -5.35 12.21 -2.14
N ARG A 85 -5.37 13.36 -1.46
CA ARG A 85 -4.21 13.88 -0.72
C ARG A 85 -4.59 13.99 0.76
N ALA A 86 -3.70 13.54 1.64
CA ALA A 86 -3.89 13.62 3.08
C ALA A 86 -2.57 13.96 3.77
N VAL A 87 -2.66 14.71 4.87
CA VAL A 87 -1.53 14.94 5.78
C VAL A 87 -1.83 14.14 7.05
N LEU A 88 -0.91 13.25 7.42
CA LEU A 88 -1.02 12.40 8.59
C LEU A 88 -0.12 12.92 9.70
N ASP A 89 -0.70 13.07 10.89
CA ASP A 89 0.01 13.48 12.09
C ASP A 89 -0.33 12.50 13.25
N PRO A 90 0.66 12.00 14.00
CA PRO A 90 0.44 11.17 15.19
C PRO A 90 -0.48 11.84 16.21
N SER A 91 -0.38 13.15 16.39
CA SER A 91 -1.21 13.91 17.32
C SER A 91 -2.69 14.00 16.89
N ALA A 92 -2.97 13.79 15.60
CA ALA A 92 -4.32 13.72 15.03
C ALA A 92 -4.80 12.27 14.81
N GLY A 93 -4.07 11.28 15.34
CA GLY A 93 -4.42 9.86 15.23
C GLY A 93 -4.08 9.21 13.89
N CYS A 94 -3.11 9.75 13.14
CA CYS A 94 -2.63 9.19 11.86
C CYS A 94 -3.76 8.85 10.87
N GLN A 95 -4.76 9.72 10.77
CA GLN A 95 -5.90 9.51 9.87
C GLN A 95 -5.64 10.08 8.49
N VAL A 96 -5.91 9.28 7.45
CA VAL A 96 -5.99 9.75 6.06
C VAL A 96 -7.28 10.56 5.91
N ARG A 97 -7.24 11.85 6.27
CA ARG A 97 -8.35 12.77 6.00
C ARG A 97 -8.47 12.94 4.48
N ARG A 98 -9.59 12.49 3.90
CA ARG A 98 -9.92 12.81 2.50
C ARG A 98 -9.95 14.34 2.37
N ALA A 99 -9.13 14.90 1.49
CA ALA A 99 -9.26 16.30 1.12
C ALA A 99 -10.70 16.55 0.63
N PRO A 100 -11.38 17.63 1.08
CA PRO A 100 -12.68 17.99 0.53
C PRO A 100 -12.52 18.24 -0.98
N ARG A 101 -13.44 17.67 -1.75
CA ARG A 101 -13.55 17.90 -3.20
C ARG A 101 -13.83 19.37 -3.51
#